data_AF-A0A3C1SAV5-F1
#
_entry.id   AF-A0A3C1SAV5-F1
#
_cell.length_a   1.000
_cell.length_b   1.000
_cell.length_c   1.000
_cell.angle_alpha   90.00
_cell.angle_beta   90.00
_cell.angle_gamma   90.00
#
_symmetry.space_group_name_H-M   'P 1'
#
loop_
_entity.id
_entity.type
_entity.pdbx_description
1 polymer ?
#
loop_
_entity_poly.entity_id
_entity_poly.type
_entity_poly.pdbx_seq_one_letter_code
_entity_poly.pdbx_strand_id
1 'polypeptide(L)'
;MEPLEEEFSHSREGIVLLTDPHGFIFASNRQDWLFHLLWEATPDEISAITQTRQFGNGPWKRTGLQKTADSYAADNAGNKYLLREINIDNYPGWKINYLVNITVVAESFFGTFTNRIGWVLIVLYAIIGISVLFLYKFASRDISRRKIAEDSLQKSREELRHAKDAAEAANRAKSEFLANMSHEIRTPMNAILGFTELLSSYVTDEQQKSYLEAIQSGGKSLMTLINDILDLSKIEAGKMEIQYKPVNPHNLFEEIRQIFALRISEKKLDFITDIADDIPESLLLDEVRIRQILFNLIGNAVKFTESGYIKISVKCKVLSVKCDLTITVEDTGIGISGELQSVIFEAFRQQDGQSTRKYGGTGLGLAITKRLVEMMNGDIVLKSEPGRGSMFAILLYDVQISDKIKDNQVCEEISGNVGANNYSPLPPETLEKLPEITGRLENEFNCLFTQACETGVFGHIENFANQIKAFGEQYSLENFIALGKNLLIHVGNFDIDSIEAALKLYPKLIEEIRNINQGDS
;
A
#
# COMPACT_ATOMS: atom_id res chain seq x y z
N MET A 1 96.53 34.60 -49.17
CA MET A 1 95.25 34.62 -49.91
C MET A 1 94.33 33.46 -49.54
N GLU A 2 94.82 32.36 -48.94
CA GLU A 2 93.97 31.21 -48.54
C GLU A 2 93.03 31.38 -47.32
N PRO A 3 93.16 32.34 -46.36
CA PRO A 3 92.27 32.32 -45.18
C PRO A 3 90.86 32.89 -45.42
N LEU A 4 90.57 33.44 -46.60
CA LEU A 4 89.32 34.17 -46.87
C LEU A 4 88.27 33.32 -47.61
N GLU A 5 88.57 32.12 -48.10
CA GLU A 5 87.58 31.31 -48.84
C GLU A 5 86.62 30.52 -47.95
N GLU A 6 87.01 30.15 -46.73
CA GLU A 6 86.17 29.30 -45.86
C GLU A 6 84.96 30.05 -45.27
N GLU A 7 85.09 31.34 -44.95
CA GLU A 7 83.97 32.16 -44.42
C GLU A 7 82.88 32.48 -45.45
N PHE A 8 83.15 32.32 -46.76
CA PHE A 8 82.18 32.68 -47.82
C PHE A 8 81.25 31.53 -48.24
N SER A 9 81.44 30.31 -47.73
CA SER A 9 80.73 29.11 -48.23
C SER A 9 79.38 28.78 -47.56
N HIS A 10 79.02 29.45 -46.46
CA HIS A 10 77.92 29.01 -45.59
C HIS A 10 76.59 29.78 -45.69
N SER A 11 76.41 30.72 -46.62
CA SER A 11 75.10 31.35 -46.86
C SER A 11 74.34 30.70 -48.02
N ARG A 12 73.49 29.72 -47.75
CA ARG A 12 72.66 29.06 -48.79
C ARG A 12 71.57 29.96 -49.41
N GLU A 13 71.30 31.14 -48.87
CA GLU A 13 70.20 32.01 -49.35
C GLU A 13 70.58 33.50 -49.49
N GLY A 14 71.88 33.83 -49.46
CA GLY A 14 72.36 35.21 -49.60
C GLY A 14 73.57 35.34 -50.50
N ILE A 15 73.70 36.49 -51.16
CA ILE A 15 74.87 36.85 -51.96
C ILE A 15 75.88 37.54 -51.04
N VAL A 16 77.13 37.07 -51.04
CA VAL A 16 78.22 37.61 -50.22
C VAL A 16 79.27 38.20 -51.15
N LEU A 17 79.66 39.45 -50.93
CA LEU A 17 80.57 40.20 -51.80
C LEU A 17 81.68 40.87 -50.98
N LEU A 18 82.93 40.71 -51.37
CA LEU A 18 84.06 41.49 -50.87
C LEU A 18 84.32 42.66 -51.82
N THR A 19 84.21 43.88 -51.32
CA THR A 19 84.47 45.10 -52.08
C THR A 19 85.63 45.90 -51.53
N ASP A 20 86.35 46.57 -52.43
CA ASP A 20 87.39 47.54 -52.08
C ASP A 20 86.78 48.90 -51.66
N PRO A 21 87.62 49.89 -51.26
CA PRO A 21 87.17 51.22 -50.86
C PRO A 21 86.38 51.98 -51.93
N HIS A 22 86.48 51.57 -53.19
CA HIS A 22 85.82 52.19 -54.32
C HIS A 22 84.60 51.38 -54.83
N GLY A 23 84.23 50.31 -54.12
CA GLY A 23 83.05 49.48 -54.45
C GLY A 23 83.29 48.44 -55.53
N PHE A 24 84.55 48.13 -55.86
CA PHE A 24 84.91 47.09 -56.83
C PHE A 24 84.88 45.70 -56.20
N ILE A 25 84.20 44.75 -56.83
CA ILE A 25 84.01 43.40 -56.28
C ILE A 25 85.24 42.54 -56.56
N PHE A 26 85.93 42.15 -55.49
CA PHE A 26 87.13 41.32 -55.54
C PHE A 26 86.86 39.83 -55.31
N ALA A 27 85.85 39.51 -54.51
CA ALA A 27 85.39 38.15 -54.28
C ALA A 27 83.87 38.14 -54.14
N SER A 28 83.23 37.08 -54.62
CA SER A 28 81.79 36.94 -54.61
C SER A 28 81.41 35.48 -54.70
N ASN A 29 80.38 35.04 -53.96
CA ASN A 29 79.76 33.72 -54.21
C ASN A 29 78.94 33.67 -55.51
N ARG A 30 78.80 34.82 -56.18
CA ARG A 30 78.16 35.01 -57.49
C ARG A 30 79.24 35.41 -58.52
N GLN A 31 79.74 34.43 -59.28
CA GLN A 31 80.93 34.60 -60.13
C GLN A 31 80.73 35.59 -61.30
N ASP A 32 79.49 35.77 -61.77
CA ASP A 32 79.12 36.71 -62.84
C ASP A 32 79.31 38.19 -62.45
N TRP A 33 79.51 38.50 -61.16
CA TRP A 33 79.71 39.86 -60.65
C TRP A 33 81.15 40.18 -60.28
N LEU A 34 82.08 39.22 -60.44
CA LEU A 34 83.48 39.45 -60.14
C LEU A 34 84.05 40.57 -61.03
N PHE A 35 84.83 41.48 -60.44
CA PHE A 35 85.39 42.66 -61.10
C PHE A 35 84.35 43.61 -61.71
N HIS A 36 83.15 43.66 -61.13
CA HIS A 36 82.15 44.69 -61.42
C HIS A 36 82.11 45.71 -60.28
N LEU A 37 81.63 46.91 -60.60
CA LEU A 37 81.24 47.88 -59.58
C LEU A 37 79.93 47.44 -58.93
N LEU A 38 79.91 47.41 -57.59
CA LEU A 38 78.76 46.98 -56.81
C LEU A 38 77.57 47.95 -56.94
N TRP A 39 77.84 49.25 -57.03
CA TRP A 39 76.87 50.31 -57.30
C TRP A 39 77.39 51.27 -58.38
N GLU A 40 76.56 52.25 -58.73
CA GLU A 40 76.97 53.32 -59.64
C GLU A 40 78.00 54.25 -58.97
N ALA A 41 79.24 54.19 -59.45
CA ALA A 41 80.32 55.06 -58.98
C ALA A 41 80.13 56.51 -59.45
N THR A 42 80.38 57.45 -58.55
CA THR A 42 80.39 58.89 -58.84
C THR A 42 81.54 59.27 -59.79
N PRO A 43 81.45 60.40 -60.51
CA PRO A 43 82.52 60.85 -61.40
C PRO A 43 83.90 60.97 -60.72
N ASP A 44 83.91 61.37 -59.43
CA ASP A 44 85.13 61.49 -58.62
C ASP A 44 85.75 60.11 -58.32
N GLU A 45 84.91 59.12 -57.97
CA GLU A 45 85.35 57.73 -57.76
C GLU A 45 85.89 57.13 -59.06
N ILE A 46 85.24 57.34 -60.20
CA ILE A 46 85.73 56.87 -61.51
C ILE A 46 87.10 57.48 -61.83
N SER A 47 87.30 58.77 -61.54
CA SER A 47 88.58 59.46 -61.72
C SER A 47 89.67 58.86 -60.82
N ALA A 48 89.38 58.62 -59.54
CA ALA A 48 90.30 58.00 -58.59
C ALA A 48 90.71 56.59 -59.01
N ILE A 49 89.74 55.75 -59.41
CA ILE A 49 90.02 54.37 -59.88
C ILE A 49 90.91 54.41 -61.13
N THR A 50 90.65 55.33 -62.06
CA THR A 50 91.40 55.46 -63.33
C THR A 50 92.85 55.93 -63.11
N GLN A 51 93.10 56.81 -62.13
CA GLN A 51 94.46 57.27 -61.79
C GLN A 51 95.36 56.14 -61.29
N THR A 52 94.82 55.20 -60.51
CA THR A 52 95.62 54.08 -59.97
C THR A 52 96.08 53.11 -61.07
N ARG A 53 95.40 53.08 -62.22
CA ARG A 53 95.53 52.06 -63.30
C ARG A 53 95.44 50.61 -62.83
N GLN A 54 95.05 50.37 -61.58
CA GLN A 54 95.03 49.05 -60.94
C GLN A 54 94.03 48.10 -61.62
N PHE A 55 93.02 48.64 -62.29
CA PHE A 55 91.92 47.89 -62.90
C PHE A 55 91.78 48.13 -64.42
N GLY A 56 92.80 48.70 -65.08
CA GLY A 56 92.78 49.03 -66.50
C GLY A 56 92.17 50.40 -66.83
N ASN A 57 91.91 50.68 -68.12
CA ASN A 57 91.48 52.00 -68.61
C ASN A 57 89.95 52.17 -68.75
N GLY A 58 89.16 51.24 -68.21
CA GLY A 58 87.70 51.26 -68.29
C GLY A 58 87.12 51.16 -69.71
N PRO A 59 85.78 51.21 -69.87
CA PRO A 59 84.77 51.26 -68.81
C PRO A 59 84.51 49.88 -68.15
N TRP A 60 84.29 49.85 -66.83
CA TRP A 60 83.95 48.64 -66.07
C TRP A 60 82.45 48.36 -66.07
N LYS A 61 82.08 47.07 -66.03
CA LYS A 61 80.69 46.64 -65.92
C LYS A 61 80.16 46.84 -64.49
N ARG A 62 78.83 46.96 -64.36
CA ARG A 62 78.12 47.18 -63.08
C ARG A 62 77.17 46.01 -62.80
N THR A 63 76.92 45.70 -61.53
CA THR A 63 75.98 44.63 -61.13
C THR A 63 74.51 44.95 -61.45
N GLY A 64 74.17 46.23 -61.60
CA GLY A 64 72.78 46.68 -61.74
C GLY A 64 72.01 46.76 -60.43
N LEU A 65 72.69 46.63 -59.28
CA LEU A 65 72.11 46.92 -57.98
C LEU A 65 72.14 48.42 -57.69
N GLN A 66 71.06 48.93 -57.12
CA GLN A 66 70.96 50.28 -56.59
C GLN A 66 70.73 50.25 -55.09
N LYS A 67 71.50 51.04 -54.35
CA LYS A 67 71.28 51.23 -52.91
C LYS A 67 70.05 52.10 -52.73
N THR A 68 69.01 51.54 -52.09
CA THR A 68 67.72 52.22 -51.92
C THR A 68 67.57 52.84 -50.53
N ALA A 69 68.26 52.28 -49.54
CA ALA A 69 68.43 52.82 -48.19
C ALA A 69 69.69 52.18 -47.56
N ASP A 70 70.11 52.64 -46.37
CA ASP A 70 71.36 52.19 -45.72
C ASP A 70 71.45 50.67 -45.55
N SER A 71 70.31 50.00 -45.36
CA SER A 71 70.22 48.54 -45.17
C SER A 71 69.50 47.80 -46.31
N TYR A 72 69.26 48.43 -47.45
CA TYR A 72 68.52 47.81 -48.56
C TYR A 72 69.10 48.12 -49.94
N ALA A 73 69.14 47.10 -50.78
CA ALA A 73 69.47 47.21 -52.20
C ALA A 73 68.33 46.66 -53.06
N ALA A 74 68.19 47.17 -54.27
CA ALA A 74 67.26 46.64 -55.26
C ALA A 74 67.98 46.36 -56.57
N ASP A 75 67.60 45.28 -57.26
CA ASP A 75 68.05 45.05 -58.63
C ASP A 75 67.10 45.72 -59.64
N ASN A 76 67.53 45.78 -60.90
CA ASN A 76 66.75 46.35 -62.00
C ASN A 76 65.44 45.59 -62.28
N ALA A 77 65.27 44.37 -61.75
CA ALA A 77 64.02 43.61 -61.85
C ALA A 77 63.04 43.92 -60.70
N GLY A 78 63.43 44.79 -59.77
CA GLY A 78 62.61 45.21 -58.64
C GLY A 78 62.70 44.28 -57.42
N ASN A 79 63.59 43.29 -57.43
CA ASN A 79 63.79 42.45 -56.25
C ASN A 79 64.49 43.26 -55.16
N LYS A 80 63.97 43.18 -53.94
CA LYS A 80 64.54 43.88 -52.78
C LYS A 80 65.40 42.93 -51.97
N TYR A 81 66.63 43.36 -51.73
CA TYR A 81 67.62 42.68 -50.92
C TYR A 81 67.83 43.45 -49.63
N LEU A 82 67.83 42.74 -48.51
CA LEU A 82 68.37 43.28 -47.25
C LEU A 82 69.90 43.29 -47.38
N LEU A 83 70.51 44.47 -47.27
CA LEU A 83 71.94 44.69 -47.34
C LEU A 83 72.52 44.82 -45.93
N ARG A 84 73.57 44.05 -45.65
CA ARG A 84 74.37 44.16 -44.43
C ARG A 84 75.84 44.36 -44.81
N GLU A 85 76.39 45.51 -44.47
CA GLU A 85 77.81 45.84 -44.70
C GLU A 85 78.62 45.59 -43.42
N ILE A 86 79.77 44.94 -43.57
CA ILE A 86 80.73 44.64 -42.49
C ILE A 86 82.09 45.20 -42.92
N ASN A 87 82.66 46.13 -42.15
CA ASN A 87 84.00 46.68 -42.43
C ASN A 87 85.10 45.70 -42.00
N ILE A 88 86.25 45.71 -42.69
CA ILE A 88 87.41 44.88 -42.35
C ILE A 88 88.45 45.71 -41.60
N ASP A 89 88.62 45.46 -40.30
CA ASP A 89 89.41 46.29 -39.39
C ASP A 89 90.87 46.51 -39.83
N ASN A 90 91.52 45.49 -40.41
CA ASN A 90 92.94 45.54 -40.82
C ASN A 90 93.17 46.10 -42.24
N TYR A 91 92.11 46.39 -43.00
CA TYR A 91 92.18 46.89 -44.38
C TYR A 91 91.21 48.08 -44.55
N PRO A 92 91.66 49.31 -44.25
CA PRO A 92 90.80 50.49 -44.27
C PRO A 92 90.07 50.65 -45.61
N GLY A 93 88.74 50.73 -45.54
CA GLY A 93 87.85 50.91 -46.69
C GLY A 93 87.38 49.62 -47.36
N TRP A 94 87.94 48.45 -47.05
CA TRP A 94 87.43 47.17 -47.57
C TRP A 94 86.20 46.71 -46.77
N LYS A 95 85.21 46.13 -47.47
CA LYS A 95 83.93 45.72 -46.89
C LYS A 95 83.46 44.36 -47.38
N ILE A 96 82.79 43.61 -46.50
CA ILE A 96 81.98 42.44 -46.86
C ILE A 96 80.51 42.88 -46.90
N ASN A 97 79.84 42.66 -48.02
CA ASN A 97 78.43 42.97 -48.23
C ASN A 97 77.64 41.66 -48.29
N TYR A 98 76.61 41.54 -47.48
CA TYR A 98 75.69 40.42 -47.48
C TYR A 98 74.28 40.85 -47.92
N LEU A 99 73.76 40.21 -48.96
CA LEU A 99 72.50 40.56 -49.63
C LEU A 99 71.53 39.37 -49.56
N VAL A 100 70.38 39.53 -48.92
CA VAL A 100 69.35 38.48 -48.81
C VAL A 100 68.05 38.92 -49.47
N ASN A 101 67.50 38.09 -50.37
CA ASN A 101 66.24 38.40 -51.04
C ASN A 101 65.04 38.24 -50.10
N ILE A 102 64.28 39.31 -49.90
CA ILE A 102 63.19 39.38 -48.90
C ILE A 102 61.97 38.54 -49.32
N THR A 103 61.68 38.42 -50.62
CA THR A 103 60.48 37.70 -51.09
C THR A 103 60.57 36.20 -50.81
N VAL A 104 61.76 35.61 -50.99
CA VAL A 104 62.03 34.19 -50.74
C VAL A 104 61.79 33.82 -49.27
N VAL A 105 62.21 34.67 -48.35
CA VAL A 105 62.03 34.46 -46.91
C VAL A 105 60.55 34.50 -46.52
N ALA A 106 59.78 35.44 -47.09
CA ALA A 106 58.36 35.56 -46.82
C ALA A 106 57.57 34.34 -47.30
N GLU A 107 57.81 33.87 -48.54
CA GLU A 107 57.10 32.71 -49.11
C GLU A 107 57.31 31.42 -48.29
N SER A 108 58.54 31.17 -47.84
CA SER A 108 58.88 30.01 -47.00
C SER A 108 58.15 30.03 -45.65
N PHE A 109 58.06 31.21 -45.02
CA PHE A 109 57.41 31.36 -43.73
C PHE A 109 55.89 31.16 -43.81
N PHE A 110 55.22 31.80 -44.79
CA PHE A 110 53.76 31.72 -44.90
C PHE A 110 53.26 30.33 -45.32
N GLY A 111 54.00 29.57 -46.13
CA GLY A 111 53.58 28.24 -46.60
C GLY A 111 53.53 27.16 -45.51
N THR A 112 54.41 27.23 -44.51
CA THR A 112 54.44 26.25 -43.41
C THR A 112 53.38 26.55 -42.34
N PHE A 113 53.05 27.83 -42.14
CA PHE A 113 52.09 28.29 -41.16
C PHE A 113 50.64 27.93 -41.52
N THR A 114 50.24 28.13 -42.78
CA THR A 114 48.88 27.83 -43.27
C THR A 114 48.53 26.35 -43.17
N ASN A 115 49.47 25.46 -43.53
CA ASN A 115 49.28 24.01 -43.45
C ASN A 115 49.04 23.52 -42.02
N ARG A 116 49.75 24.08 -41.02
CA ARG A 116 49.58 23.68 -39.61
C ARG A 116 48.21 24.06 -39.06
N ILE A 117 47.71 25.26 -39.37
CA ILE A 117 46.37 25.70 -38.95
C ILE A 117 45.29 24.80 -39.58
N GLY A 118 45.44 24.46 -40.86
CA GLY A 118 44.52 23.56 -41.54
C GLY A 118 44.36 22.21 -40.82
N TRP A 119 45.47 21.58 -40.43
CA TRP A 119 45.44 20.33 -39.68
C TRP A 119 44.80 20.46 -38.29
N VAL A 120 45.09 21.55 -37.56
CA VAL A 120 44.48 21.82 -36.25
C VAL A 120 42.96 21.95 -36.37
N LEU A 121 42.48 22.67 -37.38
CA LEU A 121 41.05 22.83 -37.62
C LEU A 121 40.38 21.50 -37.97
N ILE A 122 40.99 20.66 -38.81
CA ILE A 122 40.47 19.33 -39.16
C ILE A 122 40.31 18.46 -37.90
N VAL A 123 41.33 18.42 -37.04
CA VAL A 123 41.28 17.65 -35.79
C VAL A 123 40.20 18.20 -34.85
N LEU A 124 40.08 19.52 -34.73
CA LEU A 124 39.04 20.16 -33.92
C LEU A 124 37.63 19.76 -34.38
N TYR A 125 37.35 19.83 -35.68
CA TYR A 125 36.06 19.42 -36.25
C TYR A 125 35.78 17.93 -36.03
N ALA A 126 36.80 17.07 -36.16
CA ALA A 126 36.66 15.64 -35.89
C ALA A 126 36.28 15.37 -34.42
N ILE A 127 36.93 16.04 -33.46
CA ILE A 127 36.64 15.91 -32.03
C ILE A 127 35.21 16.37 -31.73
N ILE A 128 34.78 17.50 -32.29
CA ILE A 128 33.42 18.02 -32.12
C ILE A 128 32.41 17.01 -32.69
N GLY A 129 32.64 16.48 -33.89
CA GLY A 129 31.77 15.48 -34.51
C GLY A 129 31.63 14.20 -33.67
N ILE A 130 32.74 13.68 -33.16
CA ILE A 130 32.74 12.51 -32.27
C ILE A 130 31.99 12.79 -30.97
N SER A 131 32.19 13.97 -30.38
CA SER A 131 31.53 14.39 -29.14
C SER A 131 30.01 14.48 -29.32
N VAL A 132 29.55 15.07 -30.43
CA VAL A 132 28.11 15.15 -30.78
C VAL A 132 27.52 13.75 -30.98
N LEU A 133 28.22 12.86 -31.69
CA LEU A 133 27.77 11.46 -31.87
C LEU A 133 27.67 10.72 -30.53
N PHE A 134 28.61 10.95 -29.61
CA PHE A 134 28.59 10.34 -28.29
C PHE A 134 27.41 10.84 -27.45
N LEU A 135 27.15 12.15 -27.43
CA LEU A 135 26.00 12.75 -26.73
C LEU A 135 24.67 12.23 -27.31
N TYR A 136 24.55 12.13 -28.63
CA TYR A 136 23.35 11.57 -29.27
C TYR A 136 23.12 10.11 -28.90
N LYS A 137 24.17 9.28 -28.88
CA LYS A 137 24.08 7.88 -28.42
C LYS A 137 23.77 7.77 -26.93
N PHE A 138 24.30 8.66 -26.10
CA PHE A 138 24.02 8.66 -24.67
C PHE A 138 22.56 9.03 -24.37
N ALA A 139 22.06 10.11 -24.99
CA ALA A 139 20.69 10.56 -24.83
C ALA A 139 19.67 9.52 -25.33
N SER A 140 19.92 8.91 -26.50
CA SER A 140 19.03 7.86 -27.02
C SER A 140 18.98 6.62 -26.12
N ARG A 141 20.12 6.20 -25.55
CA ARG A 141 20.15 5.08 -24.58
C ARG A 141 19.39 5.38 -23.30
N ASP A 142 19.46 6.61 -22.77
CA ASP A 142 18.71 6.98 -21.57
C ASP A 142 17.20 6.96 -21.80
N ILE A 143 16.75 7.51 -22.94
CA ILE A 143 15.34 7.48 -23.35
C ILE A 143 14.85 6.04 -23.50
N SER A 144 15.63 5.16 -24.16
CA SER A 144 15.26 3.75 -24.30
C SER A 144 15.18 3.02 -22.96
N ARG A 145 16.11 3.29 -22.02
CA ARG A 145 16.09 2.68 -20.68
C ARG A 145 14.86 3.09 -19.89
N ARG A 146 14.51 4.38 -19.90
CA ARG A 146 13.30 4.89 -19.25
C ARG A 146 12.05 4.24 -19.84
N LYS A 147 11.98 4.13 -21.17
CA LYS A 147 10.83 3.51 -21.83
C LYS A 147 10.67 2.03 -21.48
N ILE A 148 11.77 1.26 -21.49
CA ILE A 148 11.74 -0.15 -21.06
C ILE A 148 11.34 -0.27 -19.58
N ALA A 149 11.84 0.61 -18.71
CA ALA A 149 11.47 0.61 -17.30
C ALA A 149 9.98 0.93 -17.10
N GLU A 150 9.46 1.96 -17.79
CA GLU A 150 8.04 2.31 -17.78
C GLU A 150 7.15 1.17 -18.28
N ASP A 151 7.50 0.57 -19.42
CA ASP A 151 6.74 -0.54 -20.00
C ASP A 151 6.78 -1.77 -19.08
N SER A 152 7.92 -2.07 -18.46
CA SER A 152 8.05 -3.15 -17.47
C SER A 152 7.22 -2.90 -16.21
N LEU A 153 7.19 -1.65 -15.74
CA LEU A 153 6.38 -1.25 -14.59
C LEU A 153 4.89 -1.32 -14.91
N GLN A 154 4.50 -0.87 -16.09
CA GLN A 154 3.11 -0.94 -16.55
C GLN A 154 2.66 -2.39 -16.66
N LYS A 155 3.48 -3.27 -17.27
CA LYS A 155 3.18 -4.69 -17.36
C LYS A 155 3.05 -5.35 -15.99
N SER A 156 3.97 -5.07 -15.07
CA SER A 156 3.91 -5.58 -13.70
C SER A 156 2.68 -5.08 -12.94
N ARG A 157 2.29 -3.81 -13.13
CA ARG A 157 1.05 -3.26 -12.54
C ARG A 157 -0.19 -3.94 -13.10
N GLU A 158 -0.22 -4.23 -14.40
CA GLU A 158 -1.35 -4.90 -15.03
C GLU A 158 -1.45 -6.36 -14.61
N GLU A 159 -0.33 -7.08 -14.56
CA GLU A 159 -0.25 -8.45 -14.00
C GLU A 159 -0.72 -8.48 -12.53
N LEU A 160 -0.27 -7.53 -11.71
CA LEU A 160 -0.69 -7.41 -10.32
C LEU A 160 -2.19 -7.10 -10.21
N ARG A 161 -2.72 -6.22 -11.06
CA ARG A 161 -4.16 -5.92 -11.10
C ARG A 161 -4.96 -7.16 -11.48
N HIS A 162 -4.57 -7.88 -12.53
CA HIS A 162 -5.25 -9.11 -12.93
C HIS A 162 -5.19 -10.19 -11.85
N ALA A 163 -4.04 -10.36 -11.19
CA ALA A 163 -3.91 -11.29 -10.07
C ALA A 163 -4.80 -10.90 -8.89
N LYS A 164 -4.88 -9.60 -8.57
CA LYS A 164 -5.76 -9.07 -7.53
C LYS A 164 -7.24 -9.32 -7.87
N ASP A 165 -7.66 -8.96 -9.09
CA ASP A 165 -9.04 -9.12 -9.53
C ASP A 165 -9.46 -10.60 -9.53
N ALA A 166 -8.56 -11.50 -9.97
CA ALA A 166 -8.78 -12.94 -9.91
C ALA A 166 -8.90 -13.45 -8.46
N ALA A 167 -8.03 -12.98 -7.56
CA ALA A 167 -8.08 -13.34 -6.14
C ALA A 167 -9.39 -12.85 -5.48
N GLU A 168 -9.81 -11.61 -5.76
CA GLU A 168 -11.08 -11.08 -5.25
C GLU A 168 -12.28 -11.84 -5.80
N ALA A 169 -12.30 -12.16 -7.10
CA ALA A 169 -13.36 -12.96 -7.72
C ALA A 169 -13.46 -14.35 -7.08
N ALA A 170 -12.32 -15.01 -6.84
CA ALA A 170 -12.28 -16.30 -6.14
C ALA A 170 -12.80 -16.20 -4.70
N ASN A 171 -12.45 -15.14 -3.97
CA ASN A 171 -12.92 -14.93 -2.60
C ASN A 171 -14.43 -14.66 -2.53
N ARG A 172 -14.97 -13.89 -3.49
CA ARG A 172 -16.42 -13.66 -3.61
C ARG A 172 -17.16 -14.96 -3.91
N ALA A 173 -16.68 -15.74 -4.89
CA ALA A 173 -17.27 -17.04 -5.23
C ALA A 173 -17.22 -18.03 -4.04
N LYS A 174 -16.10 -18.09 -3.31
CA LYS A 174 -15.98 -18.89 -2.06
C LYS A 174 -17.04 -18.47 -1.03
N SER A 175 -17.21 -17.17 -0.83
CA SER A 175 -18.16 -16.63 0.16
C SER A 175 -19.61 -16.91 -0.22
N GLU A 176 -19.98 -16.70 -1.50
CA GLU A 176 -21.32 -17.00 -2.02
C GLU A 176 -21.64 -18.49 -1.96
N PHE A 177 -20.68 -19.34 -2.32
CA PHE A 177 -20.82 -20.79 -2.22
C PHE A 177 -21.11 -21.21 -0.78
N LEU A 178 -20.33 -20.72 0.20
CA LEU A 178 -20.54 -21.07 1.60
C LEU A 178 -21.86 -20.55 2.15
N ALA A 179 -22.26 -19.32 1.79
CA ALA A 179 -23.56 -18.76 2.18
C ALA A 179 -24.73 -19.60 1.67
N ASN A 180 -24.71 -19.96 0.38
CA ASN A 180 -25.75 -20.80 -0.22
C ASN A 180 -25.77 -22.20 0.41
N MET A 181 -24.60 -22.82 0.61
CA MET A 181 -24.53 -24.13 1.25
C MET A 181 -25.02 -24.12 2.68
N SER A 182 -24.82 -23.04 3.45
CA SER A 182 -25.40 -22.97 4.79
C SER A 182 -26.92 -22.99 4.77
N HIS A 183 -27.58 -22.27 3.85
CA HIS A 183 -29.04 -22.31 3.74
C HIS A 183 -29.55 -23.70 3.34
N GLU A 184 -28.88 -24.34 2.36
CA GLU A 184 -29.23 -25.69 1.90
C GLU A 184 -28.99 -26.77 2.97
N ILE A 185 -28.05 -26.58 3.91
CA ILE A 185 -27.84 -27.50 5.03
C ILE A 185 -28.77 -27.17 6.21
N ARG A 186 -29.05 -25.90 6.47
CA ARG A 186 -29.92 -25.46 7.58
C ARG A 186 -31.32 -26.04 7.48
N THR A 187 -31.92 -26.02 6.29
CA THR A 187 -33.30 -26.50 6.07
C THR A 187 -33.50 -27.98 6.45
N PRO A 188 -32.73 -28.96 5.92
CA PRO A 188 -32.88 -30.35 6.32
C PRO A 188 -32.46 -30.58 7.78
N MET A 189 -31.50 -29.81 8.30
CA MET A 189 -31.06 -29.96 9.69
C MET A 189 -32.10 -29.48 10.70
N ASN A 190 -32.75 -28.35 10.43
CA ASN A 190 -33.85 -27.86 11.24
C ASN A 190 -35.03 -28.84 11.25
N ALA A 191 -35.32 -29.50 10.13
CA ALA A 191 -36.32 -30.56 10.08
C ALA A 191 -35.92 -31.76 10.96
N ILE A 192 -34.67 -32.25 10.85
CA ILE A 192 -34.16 -33.36 11.68
C ILE A 192 -34.23 -33.01 13.17
N LEU A 193 -33.78 -31.81 13.55
CA LEU A 193 -33.82 -31.35 14.93
C LEU A 193 -35.26 -31.21 15.44
N GLY A 194 -36.16 -30.62 14.65
CA GLY A 194 -37.56 -30.47 15.00
C GLY A 194 -38.27 -31.81 15.21
N PHE A 195 -38.06 -32.78 14.33
CA PHE A 195 -38.62 -34.13 14.53
C PHE A 195 -38.01 -34.86 15.72
N THR A 196 -36.71 -34.66 15.98
CA THR A 196 -36.04 -35.25 17.15
C THR A 196 -36.61 -34.68 18.46
N GLU A 197 -36.88 -33.37 18.50
CA GLU A 197 -37.48 -32.66 19.64
C GLU A 197 -38.91 -33.11 19.89
N LEU A 198 -39.73 -33.20 18.83
CA LEU A 198 -41.08 -33.76 18.91
C LEU A 198 -41.05 -35.19 19.47
N LEU A 199 -40.22 -36.07 18.91
CA LEU A 199 -40.10 -37.47 19.35
C LEU A 199 -39.60 -37.58 20.80
N SER A 200 -38.74 -36.67 21.26
CA SER A 200 -38.22 -36.68 22.63
C SER A 200 -39.34 -36.58 23.67
N SER A 201 -40.41 -35.86 23.35
CA SER A 201 -41.59 -35.75 24.23
C SER A 201 -42.46 -37.02 24.31
N TYR A 202 -42.37 -37.91 23.31
CA TYR A 202 -43.18 -39.14 23.23
C TYR A 202 -42.45 -40.41 23.65
N VAL A 203 -41.11 -40.38 23.67
CA VAL A 203 -40.27 -41.54 23.99
C VAL A 203 -40.05 -41.64 25.49
N THR A 204 -40.45 -42.77 26.08
CA THR A 204 -40.29 -43.07 27.51
C THR A 204 -39.14 -44.05 27.79
N ASP A 205 -38.64 -44.72 26.76
CA ASP A 205 -37.50 -45.63 26.88
C ASP A 205 -36.18 -44.83 26.98
N GLU A 206 -35.46 -45.02 28.09
CA GLU A 206 -34.22 -44.28 28.39
C GLU A 206 -33.14 -44.48 27.32
N GLN A 207 -33.05 -45.66 26.70
CA GLN A 207 -32.07 -45.93 25.66
C GLN A 207 -32.40 -45.17 24.38
N GLN A 208 -33.67 -45.19 23.94
CA GLN A 208 -34.13 -44.39 22.79
C GLN A 208 -34.02 -42.89 23.04
N LYS A 209 -34.31 -42.43 24.27
CA LYS A 209 -34.11 -41.04 24.67
C LYS A 209 -32.65 -40.62 24.54
N SER A 210 -31.71 -41.46 25.00
CA SER A 210 -30.28 -41.21 24.82
C SER A 210 -29.85 -41.12 23.35
N TYR A 211 -30.50 -41.88 22.45
CA TYR A 211 -30.24 -41.78 21.01
C TYR A 211 -30.79 -40.47 20.42
N LEU A 212 -31.97 -40.04 20.82
CA LEU A 212 -32.54 -38.75 20.40
C LEU A 212 -31.69 -37.59 20.90
N GLU A 213 -31.25 -37.61 22.16
CA GLU A 213 -30.32 -36.62 22.71
C GLU A 213 -29.00 -36.59 21.94
N ALA A 214 -28.45 -37.75 21.57
CA ALA A 214 -27.25 -37.83 20.74
C ALA A 214 -27.45 -37.23 19.34
N ILE A 215 -28.59 -37.49 18.68
CA ILE A 215 -28.94 -36.91 17.38
C ILE A 215 -29.09 -35.39 17.52
N GLN A 216 -29.82 -34.91 18.53
CA GLN A 216 -30.06 -33.48 18.76
C GLN A 216 -28.74 -32.75 19.05
N SER A 217 -27.88 -33.32 19.90
CA SER A 217 -26.56 -32.78 20.19
C SER A 217 -25.66 -32.74 18.95
N GLY A 218 -25.67 -33.81 18.14
CA GLY A 218 -24.91 -33.88 16.90
C GLY A 218 -25.37 -32.85 15.86
N GLY A 219 -26.68 -32.70 15.67
CA GLY A 219 -27.27 -31.71 14.77
C GLY A 219 -27.01 -30.27 15.22
N LYS A 220 -27.16 -29.97 16.52
CA LYS A 220 -26.80 -28.67 17.09
C LYS A 220 -25.32 -28.35 16.87
N SER A 221 -24.43 -29.33 17.10
CA SER A 221 -22.98 -29.16 16.87
C SER A 221 -22.64 -28.90 15.40
N LEU A 222 -23.32 -29.58 14.46
CA LEU A 222 -23.16 -29.33 13.03
C LEU A 222 -23.64 -27.93 12.63
N MET A 223 -24.76 -27.47 13.19
CA MET A 223 -25.25 -26.10 12.94
C MET A 223 -24.27 -25.05 13.46
N THR A 224 -23.70 -25.24 14.65
CA THR A 224 -22.63 -24.38 15.17
C THR A 224 -21.42 -24.37 14.23
N LEU A 225 -20.96 -25.53 13.77
CA LEU A 225 -19.85 -25.65 12.80
C LEU A 225 -20.09 -24.84 11.53
N ILE A 226 -21.29 -24.96 10.96
CA ILE A 226 -21.64 -24.26 9.72
C ILE A 226 -21.69 -22.74 9.95
N ASN A 227 -22.29 -22.31 11.06
CA ASN A 227 -22.33 -20.90 11.42
C ASN A 227 -20.92 -20.33 11.67
N ASP A 228 -20.04 -21.07 12.35
CA ASP A 228 -18.65 -20.70 12.56
C ASP A 228 -17.90 -20.50 11.21
N ILE A 229 -18.09 -21.42 10.26
CA ILE A 229 -17.48 -21.34 8.91
C ILE A 229 -18.00 -20.12 8.16
N LEU A 230 -19.30 -19.83 8.24
CA LEU A 230 -19.90 -18.66 7.61
C LEU A 230 -19.37 -17.36 8.22
N ASP A 231 -19.30 -17.28 9.55
CA ASP A 231 -18.80 -16.10 10.25
C ASP A 231 -17.35 -15.84 9.86
N LEU A 232 -16.49 -16.87 9.89
CA LEU A 232 -15.10 -16.75 9.43
C LEU A 232 -15.02 -16.27 7.98
N SER A 233 -15.87 -16.79 7.09
CA SER A 233 -15.90 -16.40 5.68
C SER A 233 -16.35 -14.94 5.48
N LYS A 234 -17.34 -14.47 6.25
CA LYS A 234 -17.78 -13.08 6.23
C LYS A 234 -16.69 -12.14 6.73
N ILE A 235 -15.95 -12.55 7.76
CA ILE A 235 -14.82 -11.78 8.29
C ILE A 235 -13.67 -11.72 7.27
N GLU A 236 -13.25 -12.85 6.70
CA GLU A 236 -12.19 -12.91 5.67
C GLU A 236 -12.53 -12.08 4.43
N ALA A 237 -13.81 -12.01 4.06
CA ALA A 237 -14.30 -11.20 2.95
C ALA A 237 -14.51 -9.72 3.29
N GLY A 238 -14.29 -9.30 4.55
CA GLY A 238 -14.55 -7.94 5.02
C GLY A 238 -16.03 -7.53 4.96
N LYS A 239 -16.95 -8.51 4.95
CA LYS A 239 -18.40 -8.31 4.85
C LYS A 239 -19.12 -8.28 6.20
N MET A 240 -18.41 -8.56 7.30
CA MET A 240 -18.97 -8.48 8.64
C MET A 240 -18.78 -7.06 9.19
N GLU A 241 -19.87 -6.46 9.65
CA GLU A 241 -19.88 -5.14 10.28
C GLU A 241 -20.15 -5.31 11.79
N ILE A 242 -19.42 -4.54 12.61
CA ILE A 242 -19.62 -4.47 14.06
C ILE A 242 -20.71 -3.42 14.35
N GLN A 243 -21.77 -3.82 15.05
CA GLN A 243 -22.90 -2.97 15.35
C GLN A 243 -22.81 -2.44 16.79
N TYR A 244 -22.17 -1.29 16.97
CA TYR A 244 -22.07 -0.65 18.28
C TYR A 244 -23.42 -0.09 18.73
N LYS A 245 -23.89 -0.53 19.89
CA LYS A 245 -25.08 -0.04 20.59
C LYS A 245 -24.74 0.24 22.06
N PRO A 246 -25.49 1.12 22.74
CA PRO A 246 -25.34 1.29 24.18
C PRO A 246 -25.67 -0.01 24.90
N VAL A 247 -24.71 -0.54 25.65
CA VAL A 247 -24.81 -1.80 26.39
C VAL A 247 -24.46 -1.53 27.84
N ASN A 248 -25.27 -2.08 28.75
CA ASN A 248 -24.92 -2.11 30.16
C ASN A 248 -24.02 -3.34 30.43
N PRO A 249 -22.72 -3.14 30.74
CA PRO A 249 -21.81 -4.25 30.94
C PRO A 249 -22.20 -5.09 32.17
N HIS A 250 -22.74 -4.51 33.24
CA HIS A 250 -23.18 -5.28 34.41
C HIS A 250 -24.28 -6.27 34.05
N ASN A 251 -25.30 -5.82 33.30
CA ASN A 251 -26.39 -6.69 32.85
C ASN A 251 -25.86 -7.80 31.93
N LEU A 252 -25.01 -7.45 30.96
CA LEU A 252 -24.41 -8.40 30.03
C LEU A 252 -23.64 -9.52 30.76
N PHE A 253 -22.76 -9.17 31.70
CA PHE A 253 -21.97 -10.17 32.42
C PHE A 253 -22.80 -10.97 33.43
N GLU A 254 -23.84 -10.37 34.02
CA GLU A 254 -24.76 -11.07 34.92
C GLU A 254 -25.60 -12.11 34.18
N GLU A 255 -26.09 -11.80 32.99
CA GLU A 255 -26.79 -12.79 32.14
C GLU A 255 -25.87 -13.93 31.73
N ILE A 256 -24.63 -13.62 31.29
CA ILE A 256 -23.60 -14.64 31.01
C ILE A 256 -23.37 -15.53 32.24
N ARG A 257 -23.33 -14.93 33.44
CA ARG A 257 -23.16 -15.67 34.69
C ARG A 257 -24.32 -16.65 34.90
N GLN A 258 -25.56 -16.20 34.72
CA GLN A 258 -26.75 -17.04 34.91
C GLN A 258 -26.79 -18.23 33.96
N ILE A 259 -26.44 -18.02 32.69
CA ILE A 259 -26.46 -19.06 31.65
C ILE A 259 -25.46 -20.18 31.96
N PHE A 260 -24.25 -19.84 32.43
CA PHE A 260 -23.22 -20.84 32.73
C PHE A 260 -23.28 -21.40 34.15
N ALA A 261 -23.95 -20.74 35.09
CA ALA A 261 -24.00 -21.13 36.50
C ALA A 261 -24.47 -22.58 36.69
N LEU A 262 -25.57 -22.98 36.03
CA LEU A 262 -26.11 -24.33 36.15
C LEU A 262 -25.10 -25.37 35.62
N ARG A 263 -24.58 -25.17 34.40
CA ARG A 263 -23.66 -26.10 33.73
C ARG A 263 -22.32 -26.26 34.47
N ILE A 264 -21.81 -25.18 35.07
CA ILE A 264 -20.59 -25.20 35.88
C ILE A 264 -20.84 -25.93 37.21
N SER A 265 -21.99 -25.67 37.84
CA SER A 265 -22.42 -26.33 39.07
C SER A 265 -22.65 -27.84 38.88
N GLU A 266 -23.22 -28.27 37.75
CA GLU A 266 -23.36 -29.69 37.39
C GLU A 266 -22.00 -30.41 37.32
N LYS A 267 -20.94 -29.70 36.91
CA LYS A 267 -19.55 -30.18 36.95
C LYS A 267 -18.87 -30.04 38.30
N LYS A 268 -19.55 -29.50 39.33
CA LYS A 268 -19.01 -29.22 40.66
C LYS A 268 -17.77 -28.32 40.64
N LEU A 269 -17.77 -27.36 39.72
CA LEU A 269 -16.75 -26.32 39.62
C LEU A 269 -17.26 -25.04 40.29
N ASP A 270 -16.35 -24.25 40.84
CA ASP A 270 -16.68 -22.93 41.37
C ASP A 270 -16.74 -21.92 40.22
N PHE A 271 -17.81 -21.10 40.19
CA PHE A 271 -17.92 -19.99 39.24
C PHE A 271 -17.74 -18.65 39.95
N ILE A 272 -16.65 -17.96 39.63
CA ILE A 272 -16.27 -16.70 40.28
C ILE A 272 -16.45 -15.56 39.30
N THR A 273 -17.20 -14.53 39.70
CA THR A 273 -17.37 -13.30 38.91
C THR A 273 -16.83 -12.10 39.68
N ASP A 274 -15.90 -11.39 39.06
CA ASP A 274 -15.16 -10.25 39.62
C ASP A 274 -15.29 -9.07 38.65
N ILE A 275 -16.45 -8.43 38.69
CA ILE A 275 -16.79 -7.28 37.84
C ILE A 275 -16.49 -6.03 38.65
N ALA A 276 -15.61 -5.16 38.16
CA ALA A 276 -15.25 -3.95 38.86
C ALA A 276 -16.45 -2.98 38.96
N ASP A 277 -16.65 -2.38 40.14
CA ASP A 277 -17.75 -1.43 40.39
C ASP A 277 -17.59 -0.09 39.65
N ASP A 278 -16.40 0.20 39.14
CA ASP A 278 -16.04 1.45 38.47
C ASP A 278 -16.26 1.41 36.95
N ILE A 279 -16.85 0.33 36.43
CA ILE A 279 -17.19 0.24 35.02
C ILE A 279 -18.35 1.19 34.73
N PRO A 280 -18.26 2.06 33.69
CA PRO A 280 -19.37 2.90 33.29
C PRO A 280 -20.62 2.07 32.98
N GLU A 281 -21.77 2.54 33.43
CA GLU A 281 -23.02 1.81 33.26
C GLU A 281 -23.37 1.62 31.77
N SER A 282 -22.87 2.48 30.85
CA SER A 282 -23.13 2.38 29.41
C SER A 282 -21.86 2.44 28.58
N LEU A 283 -21.64 1.41 27.77
CA LEU A 283 -20.56 1.34 26.81
C LEU A 283 -21.12 1.10 25.41
N LEU A 284 -20.58 1.77 24.39
CA LEU A 284 -20.88 1.45 23.00
C LEU A 284 -20.14 0.18 22.60
N LEU A 285 -20.87 -0.94 22.56
CA LEU A 285 -20.35 -2.28 22.27
C LEU A 285 -21.26 -3.00 21.28
N ASP A 286 -20.73 -4.00 20.58
CA ASP A 286 -21.57 -4.98 19.89
C ASP A 286 -21.82 -6.16 20.83
N GLU A 287 -22.97 -6.12 21.48
CA GLU A 287 -23.38 -7.07 22.50
C GLU A 287 -23.37 -8.52 21.98
N VAL A 288 -23.85 -8.74 20.75
CA VAL A 288 -23.94 -10.07 20.14
C VAL A 288 -22.55 -10.67 19.96
N ARG A 289 -21.58 -9.85 19.51
CA ARG A 289 -20.19 -10.30 19.32
C ARG A 289 -19.46 -10.51 20.63
N ILE A 290 -19.68 -9.65 21.63
CA ILE A 290 -19.13 -9.88 22.98
C ILE A 290 -19.68 -11.17 23.57
N ARG A 291 -20.99 -11.42 23.49
CA ARG A 291 -21.57 -12.71 23.90
C ARG A 291 -20.89 -13.85 23.16
N GLN A 292 -20.81 -13.81 21.84
CA GLN A 292 -20.17 -14.87 21.03
C GLN A 292 -18.73 -15.18 21.51
N ILE A 293 -17.92 -14.15 21.77
CA ILE A 293 -16.58 -14.29 22.33
C ILE A 293 -16.62 -14.97 23.70
N LEU A 294 -17.44 -14.48 24.63
CA LEU A 294 -17.53 -15.00 25.99
C LEU A 294 -18.05 -16.44 26.04
N PHE A 295 -19.08 -16.76 25.26
CA PHE A 295 -19.62 -18.11 25.15
C PHE A 295 -18.57 -19.11 24.67
N ASN A 296 -17.72 -18.71 23.72
CA ASN A 296 -16.62 -19.55 23.27
C ASN A 296 -15.54 -19.72 24.35
N LEU A 297 -15.08 -18.65 25.00
CA LEU A 297 -14.04 -18.72 26.01
C LEU A 297 -14.49 -19.46 27.27
N ILE A 298 -15.65 -19.12 27.82
CA ILE A 298 -16.23 -19.79 28.99
C ILE A 298 -16.60 -21.23 28.64
N GLY A 299 -17.17 -21.46 27.46
CA GLY A 299 -17.45 -22.82 26.97
C GLY A 299 -16.20 -23.70 26.93
N ASN A 300 -15.07 -23.15 26.48
CA ASN A 300 -13.77 -23.85 26.54
C ASN A 300 -13.31 -24.07 27.98
N ALA A 301 -13.41 -23.07 28.86
CA ALA A 301 -13.07 -23.22 30.28
C ALA A 301 -13.88 -24.36 30.94
N VAL A 302 -15.21 -24.40 30.75
CA VAL A 302 -16.09 -25.46 31.25
C VAL A 302 -15.69 -26.82 30.69
N LYS A 303 -15.35 -26.87 29.41
CA LYS A 303 -14.99 -28.11 28.73
C LYS A 303 -13.69 -28.71 29.24
N PHE A 304 -12.66 -27.89 29.47
CA PHE A 304 -11.30 -28.34 29.79
C PHE A 304 -10.94 -28.32 31.28
N THR A 305 -11.87 -27.87 32.13
CA THR A 305 -11.72 -27.93 33.60
C THR A 305 -12.49 -29.12 34.15
N GLU A 306 -11.79 -30.00 34.87
CA GLU A 306 -12.39 -31.15 35.56
C GLU A 306 -12.63 -30.87 37.05
N SER A 307 -11.81 -30.03 37.69
CA SER A 307 -11.95 -29.63 39.09
C SER A 307 -11.34 -28.24 39.32
N GLY A 308 -11.82 -27.54 40.37
CA GLY A 308 -11.37 -26.19 40.71
C GLY A 308 -12.39 -25.13 40.30
N TYR A 309 -11.92 -24.05 39.66
CA TYR A 309 -12.76 -22.90 39.37
C TYR A 309 -12.64 -22.40 37.93
N ILE A 310 -13.66 -21.63 37.55
CA ILE A 310 -13.67 -20.77 36.39
C ILE A 310 -13.96 -19.36 36.90
N LYS A 311 -13.13 -18.39 36.52
CA LYS A 311 -13.24 -17.00 36.95
C LYS A 311 -13.41 -16.08 35.75
N ILE A 312 -14.42 -15.22 35.80
CA ILE A 312 -14.56 -14.08 34.88
C ILE A 312 -14.22 -12.83 35.67
N SER A 313 -13.30 -12.01 35.15
CA SER A 313 -13.03 -10.68 35.71
C SER A 313 -13.18 -9.61 34.65
N VAL A 314 -13.74 -8.47 35.03
CA VAL A 314 -13.94 -7.33 34.12
C VAL A 314 -13.39 -6.10 34.79
N LYS A 315 -12.48 -5.40 34.10
CA LYS A 315 -11.87 -4.16 34.56
C LYS A 315 -12.00 -3.10 33.49
N CYS A 316 -12.24 -1.88 33.90
CA CYS A 316 -12.36 -0.74 33.00
C CYS A 316 -11.39 0.35 33.43
N LYS A 317 -10.66 0.92 32.47
CA LYS A 317 -9.83 2.11 32.70
C LYS A 317 -10.44 3.28 31.95
N VAL A 318 -11.10 4.18 32.66
CA VAL A 318 -11.74 5.36 32.09
C VAL A 318 -10.70 6.39 31.60
N LEU A 319 -10.82 6.79 30.35
CA LEU A 319 -10.03 7.78 29.62
C LEU A 319 -10.96 8.90 29.13
N SER A 320 -11.50 9.68 30.08
CA SER A 320 -12.49 10.75 29.81
C SER A 320 -13.82 10.22 29.25
N VAL A 321 -14.08 10.39 27.95
CA VAL A 321 -15.32 9.96 27.25
C VAL A 321 -15.20 8.56 26.63
N LYS A 322 -14.04 7.92 26.82
CA LYS A 322 -13.74 6.57 26.37
C LYS A 322 -13.19 5.75 27.53
N CYS A 323 -13.06 4.45 27.36
CA CYS A 323 -12.37 3.59 28.29
C CYS A 323 -11.70 2.40 27.60
N ASP A 324 -10.67 1.87 28.25
CA ASP A 324 -10.10 0.57 27.88
C ASP A 324 -10.75 -0.52 28.75
N LEU A 325 -11.43 -1.46 28.10
CA LEU A 325 -12.11 -2.58 28.76
C LEU A 325 -11.23 -3.83 28.71
N THR A 326 -10.97 -4.44 29.86
CA THR A 326 -10.25 -5.70 29.98
C THR A 326 -11.17 -6.77 30.54
N ILE A 327 -11.40 -7.82 29.77
CA ILE A 327 -12.22 -8.97 30.16
C ILE A 327 -11.32 -10.20 30.23
N THR A 328 -11.25 -10.86 31.38
CA THR A 328 -10.43 -12.05 31.57
C THR A 328 -11.29 -13.26 31.90
N VAL A 329 -11.09 -14.36 31.18
CA VAL A 329 -11.64 -15.68 31.51
C VAL A 329 -10.47 -16.58 31.92
N GLU A 330 -10.51 -17.02 33.17
CA GLU A 330 -9.49 -17.85 33.79
C GLU A 330 -10.09 -19.21 34.21
N ASP A 331 -9.35 -20.28 34.00
CA ASP A 331 -9.72 -21.64 34.37
C ASP A 331 -8.55 -22.36 35.03
N THR A 332 -8.85 -23.36 35.87
CA THR A 332 -7.86 -24.26 36.50
C THR A 332 -7.75 -25.61 35.79
N GLY A 333 -8.04 -25.64 34.49
CA GLY A 333 -8.08 -26.86 33.68
C GLY A 333 -6.71 -27.41 33.29
N ILE A 334 -6.69 -28.18 32.21
CA ILE A 334 -5.48 -28.89 31.74
C ILE A 334 -4.33 -27.98 31.28
N GLY A 335 -4.59 -26.70 31.05
CA GLY A 335 -3.62 -25.76 30.47
C GLY A 335 -3.18 -26.11 29.03
N ILE A 336 -2.33 -25.26 28.47
CA ILE A 336 -1.91 -25.31 27.05
C ILE A 336 -0.38 -25.27 26.98
N SER A 337 0.23 -26.20 26.25
CA SER A 337 1.68 -26.24 26.05
C SER A 337 2.17 -25.04 25.22
N GLY A 338 3.39 -24.57 25.47
CA GLY A 338 3.95 -23.40 24.78
C GLY A 338 3.96 -23.50 23.25
N GLU A 339 4.17 -24.70 22.70
CA GLU A 339 4.12 -24.97 21.25
C GLU A 339 2.72 -24.73 20.66
N LEU A 340 1.66 -25.04 21.42
CA LEU A 340 0.29 -24.85 20.97
C LEU A 340 -0.16 -23.39 21.12
N GLN A 341 0.35 -22.65 22.10
CA GLN A 341 -0.07 -21.27 22.36
C GLN A 341 0.09 -20.35 21.13
N SER A 342 1.06 -20.60 20.26
CA SER A 342 1.24 -19.82 19.01
C SER A 342 0.24 -20.16 17.91
N VAL A 343 -0.34 -21.37 17.92
CA VAL A 343 -1.16 -21.90 16.81
C VAL A 343 -2.64 -22.08 17.16
N ILE A 344 -3.03 -22.01 18.44
CA ILE A 344 -4.44 -22.19 18.89
C ILE A 344 -5.42 -21.17 18.31
N PHE A 345 -4.93 -20.03 17.80
CA PHE A 345 -5.74 -19.01 17.15
C PHE A 345 -5.82 -19.18 15.62
N GLU A 346 -5.12 -20.17 15.06
CA GLU A 346 -5.26 -20.55 13.65
C GLU A 346 -6.54 -21.37 13.45
N ALA A 347 -7.23 -21.14 12.33
CA ALA A 347 -8.43 -21.90 11.98
C ALA A 347 -8.10 -23.39 11.79
N PHE A 348 -8.99 -24.26 12.29
CA PHE A 348 -8.91 -25.73 12.17
C PHE A 348 -7.74 -26.39 12.90
N ARG A 349 -6.94 -25.67 13.71
CA ARG A 349 -5.92 -26.29 14.57
C ARG A 349 -6.57 -26.88 15.82
N GLN A 350 -6.32 -28.15 16.06
CA GLN A 350 -6.68 -28.86 17.30
C GLN A 350 -5.43 -29.55 17.86
N GLN A 351 -5.40 -29.80 19.17
CA GLN A 351 -4.31 -30.52 19.82
C GLN A 351 -4.28 -31.97 19.32
N ASP A 352 -3.19 -32.36 18.65
CA ASP A 352 -2.93 -33.75 18.26
C ASP A 352 -2.95 -34.64 19.50
N GLY A 353 -3.84 -35.64 19.51
CA GLY A 353 -3.92 -36.64 20.58
C GLY A 353 -5.03 -36.44 21.62
N GLN A 354 -5.81 -35.35 21.59
CA GLN A 354 -7.09 -35.36 22.32
C GLN A 354 -8.07 -36.25 21.57
N SER A 355 -8.56 -37.30 22.23
CA SER A 355 -9.61 -38.14 21.66
C SER A 355 -10.81 -37.26 21.30
N THR A 356 -11.16 -37.21 20.00
CA THR A 356 -12.37 -36.58 19.48
C THR A 356 -13.64 -37.04 20.19
N ARG A 357 -13.58 -38.18 20.90
CA ARG A 357 -14.65 -38.70 21.75
C ARG A 357 -14.83 -38.00 23.12
N LYS A 358 -13.80 -37.37 23.71
CA LYS A 358 -13.90 -36.78 25.07
C LYS A 358 -14.10 -35.26 25.07
N TYR A 359 -13.52 -34.53 24.11
CA TYR A 359 -13.51 -33.07 24.11
C TYR A 359 -13.71 -32.46 22.71
N GLY A 360 -14.65 -32.96 21.91
CA GLY A 360 -14.91 -32.48 20.54
C GLY A 360 -15.05 -30.95 20.40
N GLY A 361 -14.67 -30.40 19.25
CA GLY A 361 -14.77 -28.97 18.92
C GLY A 361 -14.47 -28.73 17.44
N THR A 362 -14.72 -27.50 16.96
CA THR A 362 -14.56 -27.11 15.54
C THR A 362 -13.13 -26.68 15.21
N GLY A 363 -12.37 -26.23 16.22
CA GLY A 363 -11.09 -25.55 16.03
C GLY A 363 -11.24 -24.15 15.41
N LEU A 364 -12.46 -23.62 15.33
CA LEU A 364 -12.75 -22.30 14.73
C LEU A 364 -13.03 -21.24 15.79
N GLY A 365 -13.59 -21.61 16.94
CA GLY A 365 -14.05 -20.64 17.95
C GLY A 365 -12.99 -19.63 18.40
N LEU A 366 -11.76 -20.09 18.70
CA LEU A 366 -10.67 -19.18 19.09
C LEU A 366 -10.18 -18.29 17.94
N ALA A 367 -10.15 -18.82 16.71
CA ALA A 367 -9.81 -18.03 15.53
C ALA A 367 -10.85 -16.92 15.28
N ILE A 368 -12.14 -17.26 15.37
CA ILE A 368 -13.24 -16.29 15.27
C ILE A 368 -13.17 -15.27 16.41
N THR A 369 -12.93 -15.73 17.64
CA THR A 369 -12.77 -14.84 18.81
C THR A 369 -11.67 -13.81 18.58
N LYS A 370 -10.49 -14.24 18.14
CA LYS A 370 -9.38 -13.33 17.84
C LYS A 370 -9.77 -12.31 16.77
N ARG A 371 -10.40 -12.75 15.68
CA ARG A 371 -10.82 -11.85 14.60
C ARG A 371 -11.89 -10.85 15.03
N LEU A 372 -12.87 -11.27 15.83
CA LEU A 372 -13.89 -10.37 16.36
C LEU A 372 -13.27 -9.31 17.27
N VAL A 373 -12.35 -9.70 18.15
CA VAL A 373 -11.63 -8.77 19.02
C VAL A 373 -10.80 -7.76 18.21
N GLU A 374 -10.08 -8.21 17.17
CA GLU A 374 -9.34 -7.33 16.25
C GLU A 374 -10.27 -6.33 15.54
N MET A 375 -11.45 -6.79 15.07
CA MET A 375 -12.46 -5.93 14.44
C MET A 375 -13.09 -4.92 15.41
N MET A 376 -13.11 -5.24 16.71
CA MET A 376 -13.61 -4.39 17.78
C MET A 376 -12.53 -3.46 18.37
N ASN A 377 -11.43 -3.23 17.63
CA ASN A 377 -10.29 -2.40 18.05
C ASN A 377 -9.66 -2.91 19.36
N GLY A 378 -9.34 -4.19 19.39
CA GLY A 378 -8.80 -4.85 20.57
C GLY A 378 -7.76 -5.93 20.27
N ASP A 379 -7.21 -6.50 21.34
CA ASP A 379 -6.28 -7.63 21.33
C ASP A 379 -6.72 -8.76 22.26
N ILE A 380 -6.28 -9.98 21.96
CA ILE A 380 -6.43 -11.14 22.85
C ILE A 380 -5.06 -11.65 23.30
N VAL A 381 -4.90 -11.82 24.61
CA VAL A 381 -3.68 -12.29 25.26
C VAL A 381 -3.96 -13.60 25.98
N LEU A 382 -3.06 -14.58 25.83
CA LEU A 382 -3.12 -15.84 26.55
C LEU A 382 -1.97 -15.94 27.56
N LYS A 383 -2.29 -16.42 28.76
CA LYS A 383 -1.32 -16.97 29.71
C LYS A 383 -1.79 -18.37 30.10
N SER A 384 -0.96 -19.39 29.91
CA SER A 384 -1.34 -20.76 30.23
C SER A 384 -0.11 -21.60 30.57
N GLU A 385 -0.28 -22.53 31.50
CA GLU A 385 0.74 -23.51 31.88
C GLU A 385 0.08 -24.90 31.95
N PRO A 386 0.68 -25.94 31.34
CA PRO A 386 0.15 -27.31 31.43
C PRO A 386 -0.10 -27.75 32.87
N GLY A 387 -1.31 -28.24 33.13
CA GLY A 387 -1.77 -28.72 34.44
C GLY A 387 -2.13 -27.63 35.45
N ARG A 388 -2.03 -26.35 35.10
CA ARG A 388 -2.41 -25.22 35.98
C ARG A 388 -3.58 -24.39 35.45
N GLY A 389 -3.99 -24.63 34.20
CA GLY A 389 -5.10 -23.94 33.57
C GLY A 389 -4.66 -22.81 32.63
N SER A 390 -5.63 -21.99 32.23
CA SER A 390 -5.43 -20.94 31.22
C SER A 390 -6.15 -19.66 31.60
N MET A 391 -5.59 -18.52 31.17
CA MET A 391 -6.19 -17.20 31.28
C MET A 391 -6.17 -16.53 29.91
N PHE A 392 -7.36 -16.29 29.37
CA PHE A 392 -7.57 -15.49 28.17
C PHE A 392 -8.00 -14.09 28.58
N ALA A 393 -7.25 -13.07 28.15
CA ALA A 393 -7.55 -11.67 28.39
C ALA A 393 -7.90 -10.97 27.07
N ILE A 394 -9.11 -10.45 26.97
CA ILE A 394 -9.59 -9.60 25.89
C ILE A 394 -9.37 -8.16 26.31
N LEU A 395 -8.69 -7.40 25.46
CA LEU A 395 -8.41 -5.98 25.62
C LEU A 395 -9.19 -5.25 24.53
N LEU A 396 -10.13 -4.39 24.89
CA LEU A 396 -10.83 -3.51 23.94
C LEU A 396 -10.40 -2.07 24.24
N TYR A 397 -9.87 -1.39 23.22
CA TYR A 397 -9.32 -0.05 23.37
C TYR A 397 -10.31 1.01 22.91
N ASP A 398 -10.25 2.18 23.54
CA ASP A 398 -11.00 3.37 23.10
C ASP A 398 -12.53 3.17 23.03
N VAL A 399 -13.10 2.29 23.85
CA VAL A 399 -14.55 2.03 23.91
C VAL A 399 -15.25 3.30 24.34
N GLN A 400 -16.22 3.78 23.57
CA GLN A 400 -16.94 5.01 23.90
C GLN A 400 -17.90 4.78 25.06
N ILE A 401 -17.89 5.70 26.03
CA ILE A 401 -18.86 5.76 27.11
C ILE A 401 -20.09 6.50 26.60
N SER A 402 -21.27 5.91 26.75
CA SER A 402 -22.53 6.52 26.33
C SER A 402 -23.22 7.18 27.53
N ASP A 403 -23.70 8.41 27.38
CA ASP A 403 -24.50 9.09 28.41
C ASP A 403 -25.94 8.55 28.48
N LYS A 404 -26.30 7.61 27.59
CA LYS A 404 -27.66 7.05 27.49
C LYS A 404 -27.65 5.57 27.79
N ILE A 405 -28.02 5.23 29.01
CA ILE A 405 -28.85 4.05 29.28
C ILE A 405 -30.23 4.62 29.52
N LYS A 406 -31.10 4.49 28.54
CA LYS A 406 -32.49 4.33 28.91
C LYS A 406 -32.61 2.88 29.36
N ASP A 407 -32.39 2.65 30.65
CA ASP A 407 -32.90 1.44 31.27
C ASP A 407 -34.40 1.44 30.97
N ASN A 408 -34.91 0.32 30.47
CA ASN A 408 -36.23 0.13 29.88
C ASN A 408 -36.51 0.76 28.49
N GLN A 409 -35.78 0.39 27.43
CA GLN A 409 -36.25 0.63 26.05
C GLN A 409 -36.32 -0.58 25.11
N VAL A 410 -36.47 -1.79 25.66
CA VAL A 410 -36.96 -2.94 24.85
C VAL A 410 -38.28 -3.49 25.41
N CYS A 411 -38.51 -3.42 26.73
CA CYS A 411 -39.82 -3.79 27.30
C CYS A 411 -40.83 -2.61 27.36
N GLU A 412 -40.37 -1.36 27.29
CA GLU A 412 -41.24 -0.18 27.43
C GLU A 412 -41.64 0.48 26.10
N GLU A 413 -41.00 0.17 24.98
CA GLU A 413 -41.53 0.62 23.67
C GLU A 413 -42.80 -0.15 23.25
N ILE A 414 -43.15 -1.23 23.97
CA ILE A 414 -44.48 -1.84 23.83
C ILE A 414 -45.30 -1.76 25.12
N SER A 415 -44.72 -1.82 26.33
CA SER A 415 -45.51 -1.57 27.54
C SER A 415 -45.88 -0.09 27.76
N GLY A 416 -45.10 0.86 27.23
CA GLY A 416 -45.37 2.30 27.26
C GLY A 416 -46.21 2.80 26.09
N ASN A 417 -46.46 1.96 25.08
CA ASN A 417 -47.46 2.21 24.04
C ASN A 417 -48.77 1.42 24.26
N VAL A 418 -48.80 0.51 25.24
CA VAL A 418 -50.04 -0.13 25.76
C VAL A 418 -50.57 0.62 27.00
N GLY A 419 -49.86 1.65 27.47
CA GLY A 419 -50.27 2.52 28.58
C GLY A 419 -50.16 3.99 28.23
N ALA A 420 -51.30 4.59 27.84
CA ALA A 420 -51.55 6.02 27.62
C ALA A 420 -51.17 6.65 26.25
N ASN A 421 -52.20 6.74 25.38
CA ASN A 421 -52.47 7.86 24.45
C ASN A 421 -51.48 8.19 23.32
N ASN A 422 -51.01 7.21 22.55
CA ASN A 422 -50.47 7.46 21.20
C ASN A 422 -51.17 6.59 20.15
N TYR A 423 -52.45 6.88 19.89
CA TYR A 423 -53.16 6.32 18.73
C TYR A 423 -52.92 7.18 17.49
N SER A 424 -52.33 6.60 16.45
CA SER A 424 -52.71 6.99 15.09
C SER A 424 -54.16 6.51 14.89
N PRO A 425 -55.10 7.38 14.48
CA PRO A 425 -56.48 6.96 14.24
C PRO A 425 -56.51 5.84 13.21
N LEU A 426 -57.22 4.75 13.51
CA LEU A 426 -57.43 3.68 12.53
C LEU A 426 -58.07 4.28 11.27
N PRO A 427 -57.60 3.94 10.06
CA PRO A 427 -58.23 4.39 8.83
C PRO A 427 -59.73 4.02 8.81
N PRO A 428 -60.61 4.88 8.25
CA PRO A 428 -62.05 4.60 8.16
C PRO A 428 -62.37 3.26 7.49
N GLU A 429 -61.56 2.86 6.51
CA GLU A 429 -61.67 1.57 5.80
C GLU A 429 -61.34 0.36 6.69
N THR A 430 -60.50 0.54 7.71
CA THR A 430 -60.18 -0.49 8.71
C THR A 430 -61.30 -0.60 9.74
N LEU A 431 -61.90 0.52 10.14
CA LEU A 431 -63.04 0.57 11.07
C LEU A 431 -64.26 -0.18 10.52
N GLU A 432 -64.52 -0.11 9.22
CA GLU A 432 -65.63 -0.84 8.57
C GLU A 432 -65.44 -2.36 8.59
N LYS A 433 -64.18 -2.84 8.61
CA LYS A 433 -63.81 -4.26 8.58
C LYS A 433 -63.46 -4.83 9.95
N LEU A 434 -63.62 -4.08 11.03
CA LEU A 434 -63.21 -4.50 12.38
C LEU A 434 -63.78 -5.85 12.84
N PRO A 435 -65.06 -6.20 12.55
CA PRO A 435 -65.61 -7.51 12.91
C PRO A 435 -64.91 -8.67 12.19
N GLU A 436 -64.56 -8.49 10.91
CA GLU A 436 -63.81 -9.48 10.13
C GLU A 436 -62.37 -9.62 10.65
N ILE A 437 -61.71 -8.49 10.92
CA ILE A 437 -60.35 -8.44 11.47
C ILE A 437 -60.29 -9.16 12.82
N THR A 438 -61.22 -8.85 13.73
CA THR A 438 -61.31 -9.48 15.05
C THR A 438 -61.51 -10.99 14.91
N GLY A 439 -62.42 -11.42 14.03
CA GLY A 439 -62.68 -12.84 13.78
C GLY A 439 -61.46 -13.60 13.23
N ARG A 440 -60.66 -12.99 12.36
CA ARG A 440 -59.42 -13.60 11.85
C ARG A 440 -58.34 -13.67 12.92
N LEU A 441 -58.16 -12.61 13.70
CA LEU A 441 -57.19 -12.58 14.79
C LEU A 441 -57.51 -13.65 15.86
N GLU A 442 -58.77 -13.75 16.29
CA GLU A 442 -59.16 -14.68 17.36
C GLU A 442 -59.18 -16.16 16.94
N ASN A 443 -59.35 -16.45 15.64
CA ASN A 443 -59.47 -17.83 15.14
C ASN A 443 -58.23 -18.29 14.36
N GLU A 444 -57.93 -17.63 13.24
CA GLU A 444 -56.87 -18.04 12.31
C GLU A 444 -55.49 -17.81 12.94
N PHE A 445 -55.24 -16.59 13.44
CA PHE A 445 -53.95 -16.24 14.02
C PHE A 445 -53.74 -16.81 15.42
N ASN A 446 -54.80 -17.01 16.20
CA ASN A 446 -54.67 -17.66 17.50
C ASN A 446 -54.21 -19.12 17.38
N CYS A 447 -54.58 -19.82 16.30
CA CYS A 447 -54.06 -21.15 16.00
C CYS A 447 -52.55 -21.12 15.71
N LEU A 448 -52.09 -20.18 14.87
CA LEU A 448 -50.68 -19.96 14.56
C LEU A 448 -49.87 -19.53 15.79
N PHE A 449 -50.45 -18.66 16.62
CA PHE A 449 -49.88 -18.21 17.88
C PHE A 449 -49.71 -19.36 18.87
N THR A 450 -50.74 -20.18 19.04
CA THR A 450 -50.69 -21.36 19.91
C THR A 450 -49.62 -22.34 19.42
N GLN A 451 -49.56 -22.60 18.12
CA GLN A 451 -48.51 -23.41 17.52
C GLN A 451 -47.10 -22.82 17.75
N ALA A 452 -46.93 -21.50 17.65
CA ALA A 452 -45.67 -20.82 17.91
C ALA A 452 -45.24 -20.94 19.39
N CYS A 453 -46.18 -20.81 20.33
CA CYS A 453 -45.93 -20.90 21.77
C CYS A 453 -45.69 -22.33 22.26
N GLU A 454 -46.50 -23.29 21.83
CA GLU A 454 -46.47 -24.68 22.34
C GLU A 454 -45.28 -25.48 21.80
N THR A 455 -44.85 -25.21 20.57
CA THR A 455 -43.78 -25.97 19.94
C THR A 455 -42.39 -25.42 20.25
N GLY A 456 -42.27 -24.11 20.58
CA GLY A 456 -40.98 -23.44 20.77
C GLY A 456 -40.05 -23.47 19.54
N VAL A 457 -40.54 -23.94 18.39
CA VAL A 457 -39.75 -24.08 17.17
C VAL A 457 -39.66 -22.71 16.49
N PHE A 458 -38.45 -22.17 16.37
CA PHE A 458 -38.19 -20.86 15.74
C PHE A 458 -38.87 -20.68 14.39
N GLY A 459 -38.97 -21.75 13.57
CA GLY A 459 -39.67 -21.70 12.28
C GLY A 459 -41.18 -21.44 12.39
N HIS A 460 -41.85 -21.93 13.44
CA HIS A 460 -43.26 -21.62 13.67
C HIS A 460 -43.45 -20.20 14.19
N ILE A 461 -42.51 -19.71 15.02
CA ILE A 461 -42.49 -18.33 15.50
C ILE A 461 -42.23 -17.36 14.34
N GLU A 462 -41.30 -17.69 13.46
CA GLU A 462 -41.00 -16.94 12.23
C GLU A 462 -42.20 -16.92 11.27
N ASN A 463 -42.90 -18.04 11.11
CA ASN A 463 -44.12 -18.13 10.31
C ASN A 463 -45.23 -17.25 10.88
N PHE A 464 -45.50 -17.36 12.19
CA PHE A 464 -46.47 -16.50 12.87
C PHE A 464 -46.09 -15.01 12.73
N ALA A 465 -44.83 -14.66 12.97
CA ALA A 465 -44.34 -13.29 12.93
C ALA A 465 -44.44 -12.67 11.52
N ASN A 466 -44.13 -13.43 10.47
CA ASN A 466 -44.30 -12.98 9.09
C ASN A 466 -45.78 -12.79 8.72
N GLN A 467 -46.65 -13.72 9.11
CA GLN A 467 -48.07 -13.64 8.78
C GLN A 467 -48.76 -12.50 9.54
N ILE A 468 -48.47 -12.32 10.84
CA ILE A 468 -49.11 -11.25 11.63
C ILE A 468 -48.63 -9.86 11.20
N LYS A 469 -47.36 -9.75 10.78
CA LYS A 469 -46.81 -8.53 10.19
C LYS A 469 -47.52 -8.19 8.86
N ALA A 470 -47.61 -9.16 7.95
CA ALA A 470 -48.27 -8.96 6.65
C ALA A 470 -49.76 -8.60 6.81
N PHE A 471 -50.43 -9.22 7.77
CA PHE A 471 -51.81 -8.88 8.14
C PHE A 471 -51.91 -7.46 8.71
N GLY A 472 -50.98 -7.07 9.59
CA GLY A 472 -50.90 -5.70 10.09
C GLY A 472 -50.69 -4.68 8.96
N GLU A 473 -49.83 -4.98 7.98
CA GLU A 473 -49.60 -4.13 6.82
C GLU A 473 -50.86 -4.01 5.93
N GLN A 474 -51.60 -5.12 5.74
CA GLN A 474 -52.82 -5.15 4.95
C GLN A 474 -53.93 -4.24 5.52
N TYR A 475 -54.08 -4.19 6.85
CA TYR A 475 -55.15 -3.45 7.52
C TYR A 475 -54.67 -2.19 8.25
N SER A 476 -53.40 -1.80 8.04
CA SER A 476 -52.76 -0.64 8.68
C SER A 476 -52.80 -0.68 10.22
N LEU A 477 -52.55 -1.86 10.80
CA LEU A 477 -52.52 -2.10 12.24
C LEU A 477 -51.07 -2.05 12.75
N GLU A 478 -50.56 -0.85 13.04
CA GLU A 478 -49.17 -0.58 13.44
C GLU A 478 -48.66 -1.49 14.57
N ASN A 479 -49.48 -1.74 15.61
CA ASN A 479 -49.08 -2.59 16.74
C ASN A 479 -48.80 -4.04 16.33
N PHE A 480 -49.54 -4.57 15.35
CA PHE A 480 -49.34 -5.93 14.83
C PHE A 480 -48.15 -6.01 13.86
N ILE A 481 -47.90 -4.94 13.09
CA ILE A 481 -46.68 -4.79 12.28
C ILE A 481 -45.45 -4.77 13.19
N ALA A 482 -45.51 -4.01 14.28
CA ALA A 482 -44.43 -3.90 15.26
C ALA A 482 -44.17 -5.25 15.96
N LEU A 483 -45.21 -5.94 16.42
CA LEU A 483 -45.10 -7.27 17.01
C LEU A 483 -44.40 -8.26 16.07
N GLY A 484 -44.84 -8.33 14.80
CA GLY A 484 -44.26 -9.26 13.84
C GLY A 484 -42.80 -8.92 13.49
N LYS A 485 -42.46 -7.63 13.33
CA LYS A 485 -41.06 -7.20 13.13
C LYS A 485 -40.17 -7.54 14.33
N ASN A 486 -40.66 -7.28 15.54
CA ASN A 486 -39.96 -7.52 16.79
C ASN A 486 -39.66 -9.03 16.94
N LEU A 487 -40.67 -9.88 16.76
CA LEU A 487 -40.49 -11.34 16.78
C LEU A 487 -39.46 -11.83 15.75
N LEU A 488 -39.50 -11.34 14.50
CA LEU A 488 -38.53 -11.72 13.47
C LEU A 488 -37.08 -11.36 13.85
N ILE A 489 -36.87 -10.22 14.51
CA ILE A 489 -35.56 -9.80 14.99
C ILE A 489 -35.05 -10.75 16.07
N HIS A 490 -35.87 -11.03 17.10
CA HIS A 490 -35.42 -11.90 18.19
C HIS A 490 -35.28 -13.36 17.76
N VAL A 491 -36.12 -13.84 16.83
CA VAL A 491 -35.96 -15.16 16.19
C VAL A 491 -34.66 -15.23 15.41
N GLY A 492 -34.32 -14.20 14.63
CA GLY A 492 -33.04 -14.14 13.90
C GLY A 492 -31.80 -14.10 14.81
N ASN A 493 -31.98 -13.61 16.03
CA ASN A 493 -30.94 -13.51 17.07
C ASN A 493 -30.94 -14.67 18.07
N PHE A 494 -31.87 -15.63 17.96
CA PHE A 494 -32.05 -16.74 18.90
C PHE A 494 -32.25 -16.31 20.37
N ASP A 495 -32.90 -15.17 20.58
CA ASP A 495 -33.15 -14.57 21.90
C ASP A 495 -34.48 -15.06 22.48
N ILE A 496 -34.42 -16.18 23.21
CA ILE A 496 -35.59 -16.93 23.70
C ILE A 496 -36.43 -16.10 24.69
N ASP A 497 -35.78 -15.36 25.60
CA ASP A 497 -36.48 -14.59 26.63
C ASP A 497 -37.25 -13.42 26.02
N SER A 498 -36.65 -12.72 25.04
CA SER A 498 -37.33 -11.64 24.32
C SER A 498 -38.43 -12.17 23.40
N ILE A 499 -38.28 -13.36 22.82
CA ILE A 499 -39.35 -14.01 22.04
C ILE A 499 -40.55 -14.32 22.96
N GLU A 500 -40.32 -14.88 24.14
CA GLU A 500 -41.39 -15.18 25.09
C GLU A 500 -42.09 -13.89 25.57
N ALA A 501 -41.31 -12.84 25.85
CA ALA A 501 -41.84 -11.52 26.20
C ALA A 501 -42.67 -10.90 25.08
N ALA A 502 -42.21 -11.01 23.82
CA ALA A 502 -42.92 -10.49 22.66
C ALA A 502 -44.20 -11.28 22.37
N LEU A 503 -44.19 -12.61 22.49
CA LEU A 503 -45.39 -13.44 22.31
C LEU A 503 -46.48 -13.11 23.34
N LYS A 504 -46.12 -12.72 24.57
CA LYS A 504 -47.08 -12.28 25.60
C LYS A 504 -47.86 -11.00 25.24
N LEU A 505 -47.43 -10.26 24.21
CA LEU A 505 -48.12 -9.04 23.77
C LEU A 505 -49.32 -9.33 22.86
N TYR A 506 -49.30 -10.46 22.13
CA TYR A 506 -50.34 -10.78 21.17
C TYR A 506 -51.75 -10.86 21.78
N PRO A 507 -51.98 -11.53 22.93
CA PRO A 507 -53.30 -11.53 23.57
C PRO A 507 -53.78 -10.15 24.00
N LYS A 508 -52.86 -9.27 24.43
CA LYS A 508 -53.19 -7.89 24.85
C LYS A 508 -53.66 -7.04 23.66
N LEU A 509 -52.99 -7.17 22.52
CA LEU A 509 -53.36 -6.46 21.28
C LEU A 509 -54.73 -6.91 20.73
N ILE A 510 -55.10 -8.19 20.90
CA ILE A 510 -56.44 -8.67 20.55
C ILE A 510 -57.50 -8.00 21.43
N GLU A 511 -57.23 -7.88 22.73
CA GLU A 511 -58.15 -7.25 23.68
C GLU A 511 -58.37 -5.76 23.36
N GLU A 512 -57.32 -5.04 22.93
CA GLU A 512 -57.43 -3.66 22.45
C GLU A 512 -58.35 -3.53 21.23
N ILE A 513 -58.17 -4.37 20.21
CA ILE A 513 -59.02 -4.37 19.01
C ILE A 513 -60.47 -4.74 19.36
N ARG A 514 -60.68 -5.62 20.33
CA ARG A 514 -62.01 -5.99 20.83
C ARG A 514 -62.72 -4.79 21.47
N ASN A 515 -62.02 -4.01 22.29
CA ASN A 515 -62.59 -2.83 22.94
C ASN A 515 -62.99 -1.76 21.91
N ILE A 516 -62.15 -1.55 20.89
CA ILE A 516 -62.47 -0.66 19.76
C ILE A 516 -63.70 -1.15 18.99
N ASN A 517 -63.86 -2.47 18.80
CA ASN A 517 -65.02 -3.06 18.12
C ASN A 517 -66.33 -2.89 18.92
N GLN A 518 -66.24 -2.90 20.25
CA GLN A 518 -67.39 -2.80 21.15
C GLN A 518 -67.79 -1.35 21.46
N GLY A 519 -67.01 -0.37 20.99
CA GLY A 519 -67.27 1.06 21.18
C GLY A 519 -66.83 1.61 22.54
N ASP A 520 -66.07 0.83 23.32
CA ASP A 520 -65.48 1.25 24.60
C ASP A 520 -64.10 1.86 24.32
N SER A 521 -64.06 3.16 24.01
CA SER A 521 -62.83 3.95 23.91
C SER A 521 -62.94 5.27 24.63
#